data_AF-A0A1Y3TWI6-F1
#
_entry.id   AF-A0A1Y3TWI6-F1
#
_cell.length_a   1.000
_cell.length_b   1.000
_cell.length_c   1.000
_cell.angle_alpha   90.00
_cell.angle_beta   90.00
_cell.angle_gamma   90.00
#
_symmetry.space_group_name_H-M   'P 1'
#
loop_
_entity.id
_entity.type
_entity.pdbx_description
1 polymer ?
#
loop_
_entity_poly.entity_id
_entity_poly.type
_entity_poly.pdbx_seq_one_letter_code
_entity_poly.pdbx_strand_id
1 'polypeptide(L)'
;MQMFSFENDGLLNKFDLFCKKVLKFQNYNLLRVEQKERTSGIIYVGSYNDLSEKNYSEDAYKILYFWLKIDGFTVALENEVLYQSLLLLPRKKLKIILLSFFEGMTDKEIGELLVLPKSTVQYNRITALKNIRKWMEAIENEKKHI
;
A
#
# COMPACT_ATOMS: atom_id res chain seq x y z
N MET A 1 -58.53 14.61 5.67
CA MET A 1 -57.45 14.99 4.74
C MET A 1 -56.22 14.17 5.15
N GLN A 2 -55.84 13.16 4.37
CA GLN A 2 -54.65 12.34 4.67
C GLN A 2 -53.41 13.24 4.45
N MET A 3 -52.72 13.60 5.54
CA MET A 3 -51.43 14.27 5.46
C MET A 3 -50.43 13.33 4.77
N PHE A 4 -49.83 13.79 3.68
CA PHE A 4 -48.75 13.08 3.01
C PHE A 4 -47.53 13.01 3.95
N SER A 5 -46.76 11.92 3.87
CA SER A 5 -45.62 11.61 4.73
C SER A 5 -44.47 12.63 4.74
N PHE A 6 -44.57 13.71 3.97
CA PHE A 6 -43.57 14.77 3.81
C PHE A 6 -43.80 15.99 4.71
N GLU A 7 -44.91 16.10 5.44
CA GLU A 7 -45.20 17.23 6.34
C GLU A 7 -44.82 16.98 7.80
N ASN A 8 -44.19 15.84 8.11
CA ASN A 8 -43.77 15.52 9.47
C ASN A 8 -42.29 15.86 9.66
N ASP A 9 -42.02 17.14 9.94
CA ASP A 9 -40.67 17.69 10.18
C ASP A 9 -39.87 16.87 11.20
N GLY A 10 -40.55 16.26 12.18
CA GLY A 10 -39.93 15.38 13.16
C GLY A 10 -39.38 14.07 12.57
N LEU A 11 -40.01 13.54 11.51
CA LEU A 11 -39.55 12.34 10.81
C LEU A 11 -38.38 12.67 9.87
N LEU A 12 -38.49 13.77 9.13
CA LEU A 12 -37.42 14.27 8.25
C LEU A 12 -36.16 14.59 9.04
N ASN A 13 -36.27 15.28 10.18
CA ASN A 13 -35.13 15.57 11.05
C ASN A 13 -34.48 14.30 11.60
N LYS A 14 -35.27 13.29 11.97
CA LYS A 14 -34.73 12.00 12.44
C LYS A 14 -33.98 11.26 11.34
N PHE A 15 -34.50 11.28 10.12
CA PHE A 15 -33.85 10.67 8.96
C PHE A 15 -32.56 11.41 8.59
N ASP A 16 -32.57 12.74 8.56
CA ASP A 16 -31.39 13.57 8.31
C ASP A 16 -30.30 13.34 9.37
N LEU A 17 -30.67 13.26 10.65
CA LEU A 17 -29.74 12.94 11.73
C LEU A 17 -29.10 11.55 11.54
N PHE A 18 -29.90 10.57 11.09
CA PHE A 18 -29.43 9.23 10.77
C PHE A 18 -28.43 9.24 9.62
N CYS A 19 -28.76 9.88 8.50
CA CYS A 19 -27.86 10.01 7.34
C CYS A 19 -26.53 10.68 7.72
N LYS A 20 -26.58 11.82 8.44
CA LYS A 20 -25.39 12.53 8.93
C LYS A 20 -24.54 11.65 9.84
N LYS A 21 -25.17 10.85 10.70
CA LYS A 21 -24.48 9.91 11.59
C LYS A 21 -23.78 8.82 10.79
N VAL A 22 -24.47 8.17 9.84
CA VAL A 22 -23.89 7.13 8.98
C VAL A 22 -22.70 7.66 8.20
N LEU A 23 -22.83 8.81 7.55
CA LEU A 23 -21.74 9.46 6.80
C LEU A 23 -20.55 9.77 7.70
N LYS A 24 -20.79 10.34 8.90
CA LYS A 24 -19.72 10.65 9.86
C LYS A 24 -18.95 9.40 10.30
N PHE A 25 -19.66 8.31 10.59
CA PHE A 25 -19.03 7.05 10.99
C PHE A 25 -18.27 6.38 9.85
N GLN A 26 -18.80 6.41 8.63
CA GLN A 26 -18.07 5.93 7.45
C GLN A 26 -16.79 6.74 7.23
N ASN A 27 -16.86 8.06 7.37
CA ASN A 27 -15.70 8.95 7.22
C ASN A 27 -14.63 8.67 8.29
N TYR A 28 -15.03 8.43 9.55
CA TYR A 28 -14.07 8.00 10.58
C TYR A 28 -13.41 6.65 10.29
N ASN A 29 -14.15 5.70 9.71
CA ASN A 29 -13.57 4.42 9.31
C ASN A 29 -12.56 4.60 8.18
N LEU A 30 -12.87 5.41 7.17
CA LEU A 30 -11.95 5.74 6.07
C LEU A 30 -10.66 6.38 6.59
N LEU A 31 -10.77 7.42 7.43
CA LEU A 31 -9.61 8.09 8.02
C LEU A 31 -8.75 7.15 8.87
N ARG A 32 -9.37 6.21 9.60
CA ARG A 32 -8.63 5.19 10.37
C ARG A 32 -7.88 4.22 9.46
N VAL A 33 -8.50 3.81 8.35
CA VAL A 33 -7.88 2.94 7.34
C VAL A 33 -6.69 3.67 6.71
N GLU A 34 -6.88 4.90 6.23
CA GLU A 34 -5.81 5.72 5.64
C GLU A 34 -4.65 5.95 6.60
N GLN A 35 -4.90 6.25 7.88
CA GLN A 35 -3.84 6.44 8.86
C GLN A 35 -3.03 5.15 9.06
N LYS A 36 -3.71 4.01 9.16
CA LYS A 36 -3.05 2.70 9.28
C LYS A 36 -2.21 2.41 8.04
N GLU A 37 -2.71 2.75 6.86
CA GLU A 37 -2.03 2.56 5.57
C GLU A 37 -0.79 3.45 5.43
N ARG A 38 -0.90 4.73 5.75
CA ARG A 38 0.24 5.68 5.77
C ARG A 38 1.35 5.25 6.72
N THR A 39 0.99 4.69 7.88
CA THR A 39 1.97 4.18 8.85
C THR A 39 2.64 2.89 8.35
N SER A 40 1.97 2.12 7.49
CA SER A 40 2.49 0.87 6.91
C SER A 40 3.30 1.06 5.62
N GLY A 41 3.40 2.28 5.08
CA GLY A 41 4.17 2.59 3.87
C GLY A 41 3.58 1.99 2.58
N ILE A 42 2.32 1.59 2.60
CA ILE A 42 1.63 1.03 1.43
C ILE A 42 1.06 2.21 0.62
N ILE A 43 1.74 2.59 -0.46
CA ILE A 43 1.14 3.41 -1.52
C ILE A 43 0.38 2.43 -2.41
N TYR A 44 -0.90 2.21 -2.11
CA TYR A 44 -1.75 1.41 -2.99
C TYR A 44 -2.15 2.28 -4.20
N VAL A 45 -1.65 1.94 -5.38
CA VAL A 45 -2.21 2.41 -6.66
C VAL A 45 -3.42 1.53 -6.97
N GLY A 46 -4.53 1.83 -6.32
CA GLY A 46 -5.81 1.18 -6.60
C GLY A 46 -6.90 2.21 -6.77
N SER A 47 -7.23 2.45 -8.03
CA SER A 47 -8.49 3.05 -8.48
C SER A 47 -8.95 4.30 -7.74
N TYR A 48 -8.11 5.35 -7.70
CA TYR A 48 -8.59 6.71 -7.49
C TYR A 48 -9.01 7.33 -8.83
N ASN A 49 -10.02 6.74 -9.46
CA ASN A 49 -10.84 7.48 -10.42
C ASN A 49 -11.92 8.18 -9.59
N ASP A 50 -11.63 9.40 -9.15
CA ASP A 50 -12.57 10.51 -9.28
C ASP A 50 -11.92 11.82 -8.82
N LEU A 51 -11.53 12.61 -9.83
CA LEU A 51 -11.71 14.06 -9.88
C LEU A 51 -10.69 15.03 -9.23
N SER A 52 -9.61 14.62 -8.54
CA SER A 52 -8.74 15.61 -7.86
C SER A 52 -7.28 15.73 -8.32
N GLU A 53 -6.72 14.81 -9.11
CA GLU A 53 -5.31 14.90 -9.50
C GLU A 53 -5.13 14.55 -10.98
N LYS A 54 -4.95 15.59 -11.81
CA LYS A 54 -4.08 15.65 -13.00
C LYS A 54 -4.49 16.80 -13.93
N ASN A 55 -4.13 18.02 -13.55
CA ASN A 55 -3.89 19.09 -14.52
C ASN A 55 -2.39 19.28 -14.80
N TYR A 56 -1.55 18.35 -14.34
CA TYR A 56 -0.15 18.27 -14.70
C TYR A 56 0.13 16.85 -15.20
N SER A 57 0.69 16.76 -16.40
CA SER A 57 1.35 15.56 -16.89
C SER A 57 2.78 15.59 -16.36
N GLU A 58 3.10 14.74 -15.39
CA GLU A 58 4.50 14.43 -15.15
C GLU A 58 5.04 13.62 -16.33
N ASP A 59 6.16 14.08 -16.88
CA ASP A 59 6.86 13.46 -17.99
C ASP A 59 7.55 12.17 -17.49
N ALA A 60 6.77 11.10 -17.36
CA ALA A 60 7.23 9.80 -16.86
C ALA A 60 7.99 9.04 -17.96
N TYR A 61 9.29 9.30 -18.11
CA TYR A 61 10.14 8.56 -19.03
C TYR A 61 10.53 7.19 -18.46
N LYS A 62 10.28 6.11 -19.21
CA LYS A 62 10.63 4.72 -18.84
C LYS A 62 12.11 4.50 -18.48
N ILE A 63 13.00 5.41 -18.90
CA ILE A 63 14.45 5.40 -18.63
C ILE A 63 14.77 5.72 -17.16
N LEU A 64 13.86 6.39 -16.46
CA LEU A 64 14.03 6.78 -15.05
C LEU A 64 13.74 5.65 -14.06
N TYR A 65 13.35 4.46 -14.54
CA TYR A 65 13.00 3.32 -13.70
C TYR A 65 14.07 2.23 -13.70
N PHE A 66 14.30 1.67 -12.52
CA PHE A 66 15.07 0.44 -12.33
C PHE A 66 14.14 -0.77 -12.37
N TRP A 67 14.43 -1.71 -13.27
CA TRP A 67 13.58 -2.87 -13.51
C TRP A 67 14.10 -4.11 -12.78
N LEU A 68 13.31 -4.63 -11.85
CA LEU A 68 13.58 -5.88 -11.16
C LEU A 68 12.78 -7.02 -11.80
N LYS A 69 13.45 -8.09 -12.22
CA LYS A 69 12.83 -9.29 -12.80
C LYS A 69 13.11 -10.52 -11.95
N ILE A 70 12.07 -11.18 -11.46
CA ILE A 70 12.20 -12.43 -10.70
C ILE A 70 11.01 -13.35 -10.97
N ASP A 71 11.22 -14.63 -11.28
CA ASP A 71 10.15 -15.64 -11.38
C ASP A 71 8.88 -15.21 -12.15
N GLY A 72 9.02 -14.39 -13.20
CA GLY A 72 7.90 -13.84 -13.98
C GLY A 72 7.34 -12.49 -13.48
N PHE A 73 7.69 -12.06 -12.28
CA PHE A 73 7.41 -10.72 -11.76
C PHE A 73 8.35 -9.70 -12.38
N THR A 74 7.78 -8.60 -12.87
CA THR A 74 8.52 -7.43 -13.35
C THR A 74 8.05 -6.21 -12.59
N VAL A 75 8.95 -5.57 -11.85
CA VAL A 75 8.65 -4.41 -11.01
C VAL A 75 9.51 -3.24 -11.45
N ALA A 76 8.88 -2.07 -11.61
CA ALA A 76 9.55 -0.81 -11.85
C ALA A 76 9.76 -0.08 -10.52
N LEU A 77 10.98 0.40 -10.27
CA LEU A 77 11.35 1.14 -9.07
C LEU A 77 11.98 2.47 -9.46
N GLU A 78 11.55 3.56 -8.84
CA GLU A 78 12.11 4.90 -9.08
C GLU A 78 13.35 5.15 -8.21
N ASN A 79 13.38 4.55 -7.02
CA ASN A 79 14.46 4.74 -6.08
C ASN A 79 15.60 3.74 -6.33
N GLU A 80 16.74 4.26 -6.77
CA GLU A 80 17.96 3.47 -7.02
C GLU A 80 18.46 2.74 -5.76
N VAL A 81 18.46 3.43 -4.61
CA VAL A 81 18.97 2.90 -3.33
C VAL A 81 18.13 1.71 -2.89
N LEU A 82 16.81 1.80 -3.06
CA LEU A 82 15.89 0.69 -2.80
C LEU A 82 16.14 -0.46 -3.79
N TYR A 83 16.30 -0.17 -5.08
CA TYR A 83 16.59 -1.18 -6.09
C TYR A 83 17.88 -1.96 -5.76
N GLN A 84 18.97 -1.25 -5.47
CA GLN A 84 20.24 -1.86 -5.08
C GLN A 84 20.09 -2.72 -3.81
N SER A 85 19.36 -2.23 -2.81
CA SER A 85 19.11 -2.98 -1.57
C SER A 85 18.27 -4.25 -1.80
N LEU A 86 17.34 -4.23 -2.74
CA LEU A 86 16.55 -5.39 -3.12
C LEU A 86 17.38 -6.44 -3.87
N LEU A 87 18.34 -6.01 -4.70
CA LEU A 87 19.26 -6.93 -5.39
C LEU A 87 20.17 -7.72 -4.43
N LEU A 88 20.47 -7.17 -3.25
CA LEU A 88 21.27 -7.84 -2.23
C LEU A 88 20.50 -8.94 -1.46
N LEU A 89 19.16 -8.97 -1.58
CA LEU A 89 18.38 -10.01 -0.92
C LEU A 89 18.57 -11.38 -1.58
N PRO A 90 18.65 -12.47 -0.79
CA PRO A 90 18.52 -13.82 -1.32
C PRO A 90 17.17 -13.98 -2.05
N ARG A 91 17.18 -14.69 -3.20
CA ARG A 91 16.01 -14.89 -4.08
C ARG A 91 14.72 -15.25 -3.32
N LYS A 92 14.81 -16.14 -2.32
CA LYS A 92 13.66 -16.54 -1.48
C LYS A 92 13.06 -15.36 -0.70
N LYS A 93 13.90 -14.53 -0.08
CA LYS A 93 13.46 -13.36 0.69
C LYS A 93 12.91 -12.28 -0.24
N LEU A 94 13.56 -12.08 -1.38
CA LEU A 94 13.10 -11.14 -2.40
C LEU A 94 11.70 -11.52 -2.90
N LYS A 95 11.48 -12.79 -3.25
CA LYS A 95 10.15 -13.30 -3.66
C LYS A 95 9.07 -13.06 -2.60
N ILE A 96 9.36 -13.33 -1.33
CA ILE A 96 8.42 -13.08 -0.22
C ILE A 96 8.10 -11.59 -0.09
N ILE A 97 9.08 -10.70 -0.23
CA ILE A 97 8.86 -9.25 -0.21
C ILE A 97 7.98 -8.83 -1.39
N LEU A 98 8.26 -9.34 -2.59
CA LEU A 98 7.48 -8.97 -3.77
C LEU A 98 6.01 -9.38 -3.64
N LEU A 99 5.75 -10.63 -3.24
CA LEU A 99 4.38 -11.12 -3.02
C LEU A 99 3.66 -10.34 -1.92
N SER A 100 4.37 -9.93 -0.86
CA SER A 100 3.75 -9.20 0.24
C SER A 100 3.41 -7.75 -0.10
N PHE A 101 4.26 -7.05 -0.84
CA PHE A 101 4.10 -5.61 -1.09
C PHE A 101 3.43 -5.30 -2.44
N PHE A 102 3.74 -6.04 -3.49
CA PHE A 102 3.21 -5.77 -4.84
C PHE A 102 1.94 -6.55 -5.13
N GLU A 103 1.83 -7.80 -4.67
CA GLU A 103 0.62 -8.61 -4.83
C GLU A 103 -0.34 -8.50 -3.63
N GLY A 104 0.05 -7.80 -2.57
CA GLY A 104 -0.77 -7.60 -1.36
C GLY A 104 -1.07 -8.88 -0.56
N MET A 105 -0.33 -9.97 -0.81
CA MET A 105 -0.59 -11.27 -0.17
C MET A 105 -0.18 -11.26 1.30
N THR A 106 -0.98 -11.92 2.13
CA THR A 106 -0.68 -12.15 3.55
C THR A 106 0.37 -13.25 3.73
N ASP A 107 1.00 -13.30 4.91
CA ASP A 107 1.97 -14.35 5.25
C ASP A 107 1.42 -15.77 5.16
N LYS A 108 0.10 -15.91 5.35
CA LYS A 108 -0.59 -17.18 5.23
C LYS A 108 -0.68 -17.59 3.77
N GLU A 109 -1.18 -16.71 2.91
CA GLU A 109 -1.33 -16.96 1.46
C GLU A 109 0.02 -17.18 0.79
N ILE A 110 1.06 -16.41 1.18
CA ILE A 110 2.43 -16.63 0.70
C ILE A 110 2.97 -17.98 1.17
N GLY A 111 2.66 -18.38 2.41
CA GLY A 111 3.05 -19.68 2.95
C GLY A 111 2.41 -20.84 2.19
N GLU A 112 1.13 -20.71 1.88
CA GLU A 112 0.39 -21.67 1.06
C GLU A 112 0.98 -21.75 -0.37
N LEU A 113 1.26 -20.60 -1.00
CA LEU A 113 1.84 -20.53 -2.36
C LEU A 113 3.25 -21.12 -2.44
N LEU A 114 4.10 -20.86 -1.44
CA LEU A 114 5.51 -21.28 -1.44
C LEU A 114 5.74 -22.60 -0.70
N VAL A 115 4.69 -23.25 -0.18
CA VAL A 115 4.75 -24.45 0.66
C VAL A 115 5.69 -24.22 1.86
N LEU A 116 5.47 -23.12 2.57
CA LEU A 116 6.22 -22.70 3.75
C LEU A 116 5.29 -22.46 4.94
N PRO A 117 5.72 -22.77 6.18
CA PRO A 117 4.99 -22.34 7.36
C PRO A 117 4.88 -20.82 7.42
N LYS A 118 3.72 -20.31 7.86
CA LYS A 118 3.49 -18.87 8.08
C LYS A 118 4.61 -18.21 8.89
N SER A 119 5.09 -18.87 9.95
CA SER A 119 6.17 -18.38 10.80
C SER A 119 7.49 -18.20 10.03
N THR A 120 7.79 -19.11 9.09
CA THR A 120 8.95 -19.02 8.21
C THR A 120 8.83 -17.84 7.24
N VAL A 121 7.64 -17.61 6.68
CA VAL A 121 7.39 -16.44 5.82
C VAL A 121 7.56 -15.15 6.60
N GLN A 122 6.94 -15.07 7.78
CA GLN A 122 7.05 -13.92 8.68
C GLN A 122 8.51 -13.62 9.04
N TYR A 123 9.28 -14.64 9.44
CA TYR A 123 10.70 -14.48 9.75
C TYR A 123 11.49 -13.96 8.53
N ASN A 124 11.27 -14.54 7.34
CA ASN A 124 11.95 -14.10 6.13
C ASN A 124 11.58 -12.67 5.75
N ARG A 125 10.31 -12.27 5.88
CA ARG A 125 9.85 -10.90 5.60
C ARG A 125 10.46 -9.89 6.57
N ILE A 126 10.39 -10.16 7.88
CA ILE A 126 10.95 -9.27 8.92
C ILE A 126 12.46 -9.11 8.75
N THR A 127 13.18 -10.22 8.56
CA THR A 127 14.64 -10.15 8.38
C THR A 127 15.04 -9.50 7.06
N ALA A 128 14.25 -9.67 5.99
CA ALA A 128 14.47 -8.99 4.72
C ALA A 128 14.31 -7.48 4.88
N LEU A 129 13.24 -7.00 5.52
CA LEU A 129 13.02 -5.56 5.77
C LEU A 129 14.12 -4.95 6.63
N LYS A 130 14.56 -5.66 7.67
CA LYS A 130 15.70 -5.23 8.49
C LYS A 130 16.98 -5.07 7.67
N ASN A 131 17.24 -6.00 6.76
CA ASN A 131 18.41 -5.95 5.89
C ASN A 131 18.30 -4.83 4.85
N ILE A 132 17.15 -4.68 4.18
CA ILE A 132 16.89 -3.60 3.22
C ILE A 132 17.20 -2.26 3.90
N ARG A 133 16.62 -2.00 5.07
CA ARG A 133 16.86 -0.76 5.81
C ARG A 133 18.35 -0.52 6.08
N LYS A 134 19.05 -1.53 6.60
CA LYS A 134 20.49 -1.44 6.90
C LYS A 134 21.30 -1.12 5.64
N TRP A 135 20.98 -1.73 4.50
CA TRP A 135 21.69 -1.52 3.25
C TRP A 135 21.38 -0.16 2.64
N MET A 136 20.13 0.30 2.70
CA MET A 136 19.77 1.65 2.26
C MET A 136 20.54 2.71 3.05
N GLU A 137 20.59 2.59 4.38
CA GLU A 137 21.37 3.49 5.25
C GLU A 137 22.87 3.47 4.89
N ALA A 138 23.44 2.29 4.58
CA ALA A 138 24.84 2.18 4.17
C ALA A 138 25.13 2.83 2.81
N ILE A 139 24.30 2.55 1.80
CA ILE A 139 24.44 3.08 0.44
C ILE A 139 24.27 4.60 0.43
N GLU A 140 23.33 5.14 1.20
CA GLU A 140 23.14 6.59 1.33
C GLU A 140 24.35 7.28 1.98
N ASN A 141 24.98 6.63 2.96
CA ASN A 141 26.18 7.16 3.60
C ASN A 141 27.38 7.16 2.64
N GLU A 142 27.56 6.10 1.85
CA GLU A 142 28.61 6.03 0.83
C GLU A 142 28.45 7.12 -0.23
N LYS A 143 27.22 7.40 -0.67
CA LYS A 143 26.93 8.47 -1.63
C LYS A 143 27.19 9.90 -1.10
N LYS A 144 27.22 10.11 0.22
CA LYS A 144 27.51 11.43 0.83
C LYS A 144 29.00 11.77 0.89
N HIS A 145 29.86 10.78 0.65
CA HIS A 145 31.33 10.92 0.73
C HIS A 145 32.02 10.99 -0.65
N ILE A 146 31.23 11.06 -1.72
CA ILE A 146 31.65 11.28 -3.11
C ILE A 146 31.20 12.68 -3.50
#